data_AF-A0A943JR84-F1
#
_entry.id   AF-A0A943JR84-F1
#
_cell.length_a   1.000
_cell.length_b   1.000
_cell.length_c   1.000
_cell.angle_alpha   90.00
_cell.angle_beta   90.00
_cell.angle_gamma   90.00
#
_symmetry.space_group_name_H-M   'P 1'
#
loop_
_entity.id
_entity.type
_entity.pdbx_description
1 polymer ?
#
loop_
_entity_poly.entity_id
_entity_poly.type
_entity_poly.pdbx_seq_one_letter_code
_entity_poly.pdbx_strand_id
1 'polypeptide(L)'
;MNESKTIKEVVEEVEKSSTTFEKTNTDLKRKFLKWNIEAFNMIASSVSVNRGSFGTGYPFYVLDANLNGEIPIISEQIRYNRQLVRDGEPVQKSIWQCKSCLERNYEIMPDLKIVCKPCPNMLDSLKPRKLINRLPDLDMWLVCEDGKVEQAQAELGELLKQYNMRTSDVAPLQSLKDVVKIATSLKDGEFPRVFLPIDAHIMERSTLMELVEQVPNELQLAKAEERKPYLPIRPKSLRKEWQYDDEAYNFIYDYLGAFTAFNFTEGMQDTLQRSRARVVSENTPEELFEFLTQAATPANFRRFQENELEEIFYKRIAGWGGQITQQRGELEDDGVPEL
;
A
#
# COMPACT_ATOMS: atom_id res chain seq x y z
N MET A 1 -28.53 4.49 -23.30
CA MET A 1 -27.38 4.75 -24.20
C MET A 1 -26.15 4.88 -23.32
N ASN A 2 -25.12 4.05 -23.48
CA ASN A 2 -23.86 4.26 -22.75
C ASN A 2 -23.16 5.46 -23.38
N GLU A 3 -22.99 6.54 -22.61
CA GLU A 3 -22.18 7.68 -23.03
C GLU A 3 -20.74 7.23 -23.24
N SER A 4 -20.28 7.28 -24.49
CA SER A 4 -18.87 7.07 -24.81
C SER A 4 -18.04 8.23 -24.25
N LYS A 5 -16.96 7.92 -23.53
CA LYS A 5 -15.96 8.93 -23.13
C LYS A 5 -14.82 8.96 -24.14
N THR A 6 -14.34 10.15 -24.46
CA THR A 6 -13.08 10.39 -25.16
C THR A 6 -11.89 10.07 -24.26
N ILE A 7 -10.71 9.89 -24.86
CA ILE A 7 -9.45 9.78 -24.11
C ILE A 7 -9.25 11.01 -23.23
N LYS A 8 -9.48 12.21 -23.78
CA LYS A 8 -9.34 13.46 -23.03
C LYS A 8 -10.16 13.44 -21.74
N GLU A 9 -11.45 13.14 -21.85
CA GLU A 9 -12.36 13.14 -20.71
C GLU A 9 -11.93 12.15 -19.62
N VAL A 10 -11.48 10.95 -19.99
CA VAL A 10 -11.09 9.94 -18.99
C VAL A 10 -9.75 10.26 -18.33
N VAL A 11 -8.74 10.73 -19.07
CA VAL A 11 -7.43 11.06 -18.48
C VAL A 11 -7.49 12.32 -17.63
N GLU A 12 -8.26 13.33 -18.03
CA GLU A 12 -8.47 14.55 -17.24
C GLU A 12 -9.27 14.27 -15.97
N GLU A 13 -10.27 13.38 -16.02
CA GLU A 13 -11.03 12.97 -14.84
C GLU A 13 -10.13 12.27 -13.81
N VAL A 14 -9.32 11.30 -14.26
CA VAL A 14 -8.38 10.55 -13.40
C VAL A 14 -7.30 11.46 -12.81
N GLU A 15 -6.69 12.32 -13.65
CA GLU A 15 -5.68 13.28 -13.18
C GLU A 15 -6.29 14.22 -12.15
N LYS A 16 -7.45 14.81 -12.45
CA LYS A 16 -8.10 15.78 -11.57
C LYS A 16 -8.49 15.15 -10.25
N SER A 17 -9.12 13.98 -10.23
CA SER A 17 -9.56 13.34 -8.99
C SER A 17 -8.37 12.95 -8.12
N SER A 18 -7.34 12.34 -8.72
CA SER A 18 -6.17 11.84 -7.98
C SER A 18 -5.30 13.00 -7.48
N THR A 19 -5.10 14.04 -8.29
CA THR A 19 -4.39 15.28 -7.88
C THR A 19 -5.19 16.05 -6.82
N THR A 20 -6.52 16.06 -6.90
CA THR A 20 -7.36 16.69 -5.86
C THR A 20 -7.24 15.94 -4.54
N PHE A 21 -7.32 14.61 -4.57
CA PHE A 21 -7.10 13.78 -3.38
C PHE A 21 -5.73 14.05 -2.76
N GLU A 22 -4.67 14.08 -3.58
CA GLU A 22 -3.29 14.36 -3.12
C GLU A 22 -3.20 15.73 -2.44
N LYS A 23 -3.69 16.78 -3.09
CA LYS A 23 -3.63 18.16 -2.58
C LYS A 23 -4.55 18.46 -1.40
N THR A 24 -5.52 17.60 -1.10
CA THR A 24 -6.46 17.79 0.02
C THR A 24 -5.81 17.35 1.33
N ASN A 25 -4.74 18.04 1.74
CA ASN A 25 -4.05 17.79 3.00
C ASN A 25 -4.87 18.39 4.16
N THR A 26 -5.78 17.58 4.70
CA THR A 26 -6.64 17.97 5.81
C THR A 26 -6.70 16.86 6.85
N ASP A 27 -6.98 17.23 8.11
CA ASP A 27 -7.30 16.26 9.15
C ASP A 27 -8.48 15.35 8.79
N LEU A 28 -9.41 15.84 7.97
CA LEU A 28 -10.53 15.06 7.46
C LEU A 28 -10.04 13.90 6.56
N LYS A 29 -9.11 14.16 5.64
CA LYS A 29 -8.48 13.13 4.79
C LYS A 29 -7.76 12.09 5.66
N ARG A 30 -7.02 12.52 6.68
CA ARG A 30 -6.35 11.60 7.63
C ARG A 30 -7.36 10.72 8.37
N LYS A 31 -8.43 11.31 8.91
CA LYS A 31 -9.52 10.56 9.57
C LYS A 31 -10.20 9.58 8.61
N PHE A 32 -10.40 9.96 7.36
CA PHE A 32 -10.95 9.10 6.33
C PHE A 32 -10.02 7.91 6.03
N LEU A 33 -8.72 8.14 5.82
CA LEU A 33 -7.74 7.07 5.64
C LEU A 33 -7.72 6.10 6.83
N LYS A 34 -7.68 6.64 8.05
CA LYS A 34 -7.75 5.84 9.28
C LYS A 34 -9.02 5.00 9.35
N TRP A 35 -10.18 5.57 9.02
CA TRP A 35 -11.44 4.82 8.97
C TRP A 35 -11.42 3.66 7.96
N ASN A 36 -10.82 3.84 6.78
CA ASN A 36 -10.67 2.74 5.82
C ASN A 36 -9.80 1.61 6.38
N ILE A 37 -8.67 1.97 7.01
CA ILE A 37 -7.71 1.01 7.60
C ILE A 37 -8.35 0.26 8.77
N GLU A 38 -9.03 0.97 9.67
CA GLU A 38 -9.76 0.36 10.80
C GLU A 38 -10.88 -0.58 10.31
N ALA A 39 -11.61 -0.18 9.27
CA ALA A 39 -12.63 -1.03 8.66
C ALA A 39 -12.03 -2.32 8.09
N PHE A 40 -10.91 -2.24 7.36
CA PHE A 40 -10.20 -3.43 6.89
C PHE A 40 -9.75 -4.32 8.06
N ASN A 41 -9.16 -3.73 9.11
CA ASN A 41 -8.67 -4.49 10.26
C ASN A 41 -9.80 -5.21 11.02
N MET A 42 -11.00 -4.61 11.13
CA MET A 42 -12.19 -5.27 11.68
C MET A 42 -12.71 -6.42 10.80
N ILE A 43 -12.65 -6.24 9.48
CA ILE A 43 -12.98 -7.31 8.52
C ILE A 43 -11.97 -8.46 8.66
N ALA A 44 -10.68 -8.15 8.63
CA ALA A 44 -9.58 -9.12 8.77
C ALA A 44 -9.68 -9.89 10.09
N SER A 45 -10.01 -9.22 11.20
CA SER A 45 -10.18 -9.88 12.50
C SER A 45 -11.35 -10.87 12.56
N SER A 46 -12.30 -10.75 11.64
CA SER A 46 -13.46 -11.64 11.54
C SER A 46 -13.15 -12.92 10.75
N VAL A 47 -11.99 -13.00 10.11
CA VAL A 47 -11.48 -14.23 9.49
C VAL A 47 -11.01 -15.18 10.58
N SER A 48 -11.53 -16.41 10.59
CA SER A 48 -11.36 -17.38 11.67
C SER A 48 -9.89 -17.80 11.88
N VAL A 49 -9.10 -17.79 10.82
CA VAL A 49 -7.67 -18.15 10.80
C VAL A 49 -6.75 -16.92 10.89
N ASN A 50 -7.27 -15.75 11.26
CA ASN A 50 -6.51 -14.51 11.40
C ASN A 50 -5.42 -14.61 12.47
N ARG A 51 -4.27 -13.99 12.20
CA ARG A 51 -3.14 -13.80 13.13
C ARG A 51 -2.66 -12.35 13.23
N GLY A 52 -3.34 -11.44 12.53
CA GLY A 52 -3.04 -10.02 12.49
C GLY A 52 -3.16 -9.48 11.08
N SER A 53 -2.94 -8.19 10.92
CA SER A 53 -2.89 -7.53 9.62
C SER A 53 -1.78 -6.50 9.61
N PHE A 54 -1.37 -6.05 8.43
CA PHE A 54 -0.45 -4.93 8.32
C PHE A 54 -0.75 -4.12 7.05
N GLY A 55 -0.28 -2.87 7.05
CA GLY A 55 -0.33 -1.98 5.90
C GLY A 55 1.06 -1.73 5.33
N THR A 56 1.11 -1.46 4.03
CA THR A 56 2.31 -1.05 3.28
C THR A 56 1.97 0.09 2.32
N GLY A 57 2.96 0.74 1.71
CA GLY A 57 2.69 1.84 0.79
C GLY A 57 2.04 3.06 1.46
N TYR A 58 1.23 3.79 0.70
CA TYR A 58 0.54 4.98 1.21
C TYR A 58 -0.74 4.57 1.97
N PRO A 59 -1.08 5.19 3.12
CA PRO A 59 -0.42 6.32 3.77
C PRO A 59 0.64 5.90 4.80
N PHE A 60 0.99 4.62 4.85
CA PHE A 60 1.82 4.09 5.92
C PHE A 60 3.27 4.55 5.90
N TYR A 61 3.80 5.05 4.78
CA TYR A 61 5.11 5.73 4.75
C TYR A 61 5.05 7.22 5.09
N VAL A 62 3.87 7.81 5.23
CA VAL A 62 3.71 9.24 5.61
C VAL A 62 3.16 9.45 7.02
N LEU A 63 2.44 8.47 7.57
CA LEU A 63 1.90 8.52 8.92
C LEU A 63 2.74 7.67 9.89
N ASP A 64 2.61 7.98 11.18
CA ASP A 64 3.20 7.16 12.24
C ASP A 64 2.42 5.84 12.47
N ALA A 65 2.92 5.01 13.38
CA ALA A 65 2.31 3.71 13.70
C ALA A 65 0.87 3.81 14.26
N ASN A 66 0.49 4.97 14.79
CA ASN A 66 -0.85 5.27 15.32
C ASN A 66 -1.73 6.00 14.29
N LEU A 67 -1.26 6.14 13.04
CA LEU A 67 -1.89 6.86 11.94
C LEU A 67 -2.07 8.36 12.22
N ASN A 68 -1.15 8.94 12.98
CA ASN A 68 -1.02 10.38 13.21
C ASN A 68 0.09 10.98 12.33
N GLY A 69 0.10 12.31 12.26
CA GLY A 69 1.01 13.09 11.42
C GLY A 69 0.27 13.92 10.39
N GLU A 70 0.99 14.85 9.77
CA GLU A 70 0.51 15.61 8.62
C GLU A 70 0.76 14.80 7.35
N ILE A 71 -0.16 14.88 6.38
CA ILE A 71 -0.03 14.14 5.11
C ILE A 71 0.66 15.08 4.11
N PRO A 72 1.95 14.88 3.80
CA PRO A 72 2.66 15.74 2.86
C PRO A 72 2.04 15.66 1.47
N ILE A 73 2.21 16.73 0.68
CA ILE A 73 1.80 16.74 -0.73
C ILE A 73 2.93 16.17 -1.56
N ILE A 74 2.71 14.99 -2.13
CA ILE A 74 3.71 14.28 -2.92
C ILE A 74 3.71 14.83 -4.35
N SER A 75 4.64 15.75 -4.62
CA SER A 75 4.87 16.37 -5.92
C SER A 75 5.14 15.35 -7.02
N GLU A 76 5.87 14.28 -6.73
CA GLU A 76 6.09 13.19 -7.68
C GLU A 76 4.76 12.50 -8.05
N GLN A 77 3.81 12.35 -7.13
CA GLN A 77 2.49 11.78 -7.42
C GLN A 77 1.69 12.70 -8.36
N ILE A 78 1.72 14.01 -8.12
CA ILE A 78 1.07 15.00 -9.00
C ILE A 78 1.71 14.99 -10.40
N ARG A 79 3.04 14.95 -10.48
CA ARG A 79 3.76 14.85 -11.75
C ARG A 79 3.40 13.55 -12.48
N TYR A 80 3.36 12.44 -11.75
CA TYR A 80 2.95 11.14 -12.26
C TYR A 80 1.54 11.26 -12.86
N ASN A 81 0.55 11.78 -12.14
CA ASN A 81 -0.82 11.96 -12.62
C ASN A 81 -0.89 12.82 -13.91
N ARG A 82 -0.16 13.94 -13.95
CA ARG A 82 -0.10 14.82 -15.14
C ARG A 82 0.50 14.14 -16.37
N GLN A 83 1.40 13.18 -16.18
CA GLN A 83 1.96 12.41 -17.29
C GLN A 83 0.87 11.61 -18.03
N LEU A 84 -0.17 11.15 -17.34
CA LEU A 84 -1.28 10.44 -17.99
C LEU A 84 -2.01 11.32 -19.03
N VAL A 85 -2.19 12.60 -18.71
CA VAL A 85 -2.81 13.57 -19.64
C VAL A 85 -1.92 13.77 -20.86
N ARG A 86 -0.60 13.96 -20.65
CA ARG A 86 0.38 14.10 -21.73
C ARG A 86 0.41 12.87 -22.65
N ASP A 87 0.36 11.68 -22.07
CA ASP A 87 0.31 10.42 -22.83
C ASP A 87 -0.98 10.31 -23.68
N GLY A 88 -2.05 10.98 -23.26
CA GLY A 88 -3.34 11.04 -23.96
C GLY A 88 -3.44 12.11 -25.05
N GLU A 89 -2.58 13.14 -25.05
CA GLU A 89 -2.64 14.28 -25.97
C GLU A 89 -2.70 13.88 -27.47
N PRO A 90 -1.89 12.91 -27.96
CA PRO A 90 -1.89 12.53 -29.37
C PRO A 90 -3.21 11.92 -29.86
N VAL A 91 -3.99 11.34 -28.95
CA VAL A 91 -5.24 10.61 -29.25
C VAL A 91 -6.44 11.16 -28.48
N GLN A 92 -6.35 12.41 -28.02
CA GLN A 92 -7.30 13.01 -27.07
C GLN A 92 -8.77 13.01 -27.56
N LYS A 93 -8.99 13.11 -28.88
CA LYS A 93 -10.33 13.10 -29.51
C LYS A 93 -10.88 11.69 -29.74
N SER A 94 -10.04 10.66 -29.64
CA SER A 94 -10.47 9.28 -29.84
C SER A 94 -11.35 8.80 -28.69
N ILE A 95 -12.26 7.88 -28.97
CA ILE A 95 -13.09 7.24 -27.94
C ILE A 95 -12.24 6.26 -27.14
N TRP A 96 -12.36 6.29 -25.81
CA TRP A 96 -11.74 5.30 -24.94
C TRP A 96 -12.52 3.98 -25.00
N GLN A 97 -12.19 3.16 -26.01
CA GLN A 97 -12.87 1.90 -26.32
C GLN A 97 -12.86 0.89 -25.15
N CYS A 98 -11.94 1.04 -24.21
CA CYS A 98 -11.87 0.18 -23.04
C CYS A 98 -13.11 0.28 -22.14
N LYS A 99 -13.80 1.44 -22.09
CA LYS A 99 -15.02 1.58 -21.28
C LYS A 99 -16.09 0.58 -21.72
N SER A 100 -16.44 0.59 -23.00
CA SER A 100 -17.46 -0.30 -23.54
C SER A 100 -17.02 -1.77 -23.51
N CYS A 101 -15.73 -2.03 -23.66
CA CYS A 101 -15.17 -3.38 -23.50
C CYS A 101 -15.38 -3.89 -22.07
N LEU A 102 -15.01 -3.10 -21.05
CA LEU A 102 -15.20 -3.44 -19.64
C LEU A 102 -16.70 -3.63 -19.32
N GLU A 103 -17.58 -2.72 -19.76
CA GLU A 103 -19.02 -2.83 -19.50
C GLU A 103 -19.64 -4.11 -20.06
N ARG A 104 -19.16 -4.61 -21.21
CA ARG A 104 -19.73 -5.80 -21.87
C ARG A 104 -19.08 -7.11 -21.43
N ASN A 105 -17.77 -7.08 -21.23
CA ASN A 105 -16.96 -8.30 -21.16
C ASN A 105 -16.31 -8.52 -19.79
N TYR A 106 -16.38 -7.55 -18.86
CA TYR A 106 -15.60 -7.64 -17.62
C TYR A 106 -15.88 -8.89 -16.81
N GLU A 107 -17.15 -9.30 -16.68
CA GLU A 107 -17.53 -10.50 -15.93
C GLU A 107 -16.89 -11.78 -16.50
N ILE A 108 -16.79 -11.88 -17.83
CA ILE A 108 -16.31 -13.09 -18.53
C ILE A 108 -14.84 -13.02 -18.95
N MET A 109 -14.19 -11.85 -18.87
CA MET A 109 -12.79 -11.69 -19.26
C MET A 109 -11.85 -12.14 -18.12
N PRO A 110 -10.72 -12.78 -18.40
CA PRO A 110 -9.65 -12.98 -17.42
C PRO A 110 -9.16 -11.65 -16.81
N ASP A 111 -8.29 -11.74 -15.80
CA ASP A 111 -7.65 -10.58 -15.19
C ASP A 111 -7.12 -9.57 -16.22
N LEU A 112 -7.22 -8.27 -15.91
CA LEU A 112 -6.82 -7.19 -16.83
C LEU A 112 -5.36 -7.30 -17.26
N LYS A 113 -4.47 -7.85 -16.43
CA LYS A 113 -3.06 -8.09 -16.79
C LYS A 113 -2.92 -9.08 -17.95
N ILE A 114 -3.82 -10.05 -18.06
CA ILE A 114 -3.80 -11.09 -19.09
C ILE A 114 -4.40 -10.58 -20.40
N VAL A 115 -5.55 -9.89 -20.34
CA VAL A 115 -6.30 -9.53 -21.57
C VAL A 115 -6.04 -8.11 -22.05
N CYS A 116 -5.92 -7.13 -21.15
CA CYS A 116 -5.70 -5.75 -21.59
C CYS A 116 -4.26 -5.51 -22.04
N LYS A 117 -3.26 -6.11 -21.36
CA LYS A 117 -1.84 -5.91 -21.69
C LYS A 117 -1.51 -6.22 -23.16
N PRO A 118 -1.95 -7.34 -23.78
CA PRO A 118 -1.70 -7.59 -25.21
C PRO A 118 -2.67 -6.88 -26.17
N CYS A 119 -3.73 -6.22 -25.68
CA CYS A 119 -4.74 -5.62 -26.54
C CYS A 119 -4.17 -4.49 -27.42
N PRO A 120 -4.31 -4.54 -28.77
CA PRO A 120 -3.78 -3.52 -29.68
C PRO A 120 -4.72 -2.31 -29.85
N ASN A 121 -5.96 -2.39 -29.35
CA ASN A 121 -6.98 -1.37 -29.55
C ASN A 121 -6.79 -0.11 -28.69
N MET A 122 -5.76 -0.09 -27.84
CA MET A 122 -5.44 1.03 -26.96
C MET A 122 -3.94 1.14 -26.75
N LEU A 123 -3.43 2.37 -26.71
CA LEU A 123 -2.04 2.64 -26.32
C LEU A 123 -1.78 2.07 -24.92
N ASP A 124 -0.59 1.47 -24.70
CA ASP A 124 -0.29 0.79 -23.44
C ASP A 124 -0.46 1.72 -22.23
N SER A 125 -0.01 2.98 -22.35
CA SER A 125 -0.13 4.05 -21.35
C SER A 125 -1.57 4.45 -21.01
N LEU A 126 -2.55 4.10 -21.85
CA LEU A 126 -3.96 4.50 -21.74
C LEU A 126 -4.90 3.31 -21.49
N LYS A 127 -4.35 2.13 -21.23
CA LYS A 127 -5.11 0.94 -20.86
C LYS A 127 -5.67 1.07 -19.44
N PRO A 128 -6.78 0.38 -19.10
CA PRO A 128 -7.43 0.50 -17.79
C PRO A 128 -6.50 0.41 -16.60
N ARG A 129 -5.58 -0.56 -16.57
CA ARG A 129 -4.62 -0.72 -15.47
C ARG A 129 -3.73 0.51 -15.28
N LYS A 130 -3.30 1.19 -16.35
CA LYS A 130 -2.48 2.41 -16.23
C LYS A 130 -3.23 3.59 -15.64
N LEU A 131 -4.54 3.66 -15.89
CA LEU A 131 -5.44 4.66 -15.29
C LEU A 131 -5.69 4.32 -13.82
N ILE A 132 -6.00 3.05 -13.53
CA ILE A 132 -6.25 2.54 -12.18
C ILE A 132 -5.04 2.76 -11.26
N ASN A 133 -3.82 2.49 -11.74
CA ASN A 133 -2.59 2.72 -10.99
C ASN A 133 -2.34 4.20 -10.59
N ARG A 134 -3.19 5.15 -11.03
CA ARG A 134 -3.11 6.56 -10.63
C ARG A 134 -4.04 6.89 -9.47
N LEU A 135 -5.03 6.03 -9.26
CA LEU A 135 -6.01 6.21 -8.21
C LEU A 135 -5.33 5.96 -6.86
N PRO A 136 -5.71 6.73 -5.82
CA PRO A 136 -5.31 6.39 -4.47
C PRO A 136 -5.95 5.06 -4.06
N ASP A 137 -5.15 4.15 -3.55
CA ASP A 137 -5.52 2.88 -2.97
C ASP A 137 -4.82 2.65 -1.62
N LEU A 138 -5.16 1.55 -0.95
CA LEU A 138 -4.53 1.10 0.28
C LEU A 138 -3.98 -0.30 0.10
N ASP A 139 -2.68 -0.51 0.33
CA ASP A 139 -2.08 -1.84 0.35
C ASP A 139 -2.24 -2.47 1.73
N MET A 140 -3.14 -3.46 1.83
CA MET A 140 -3.53 -4.09 3.08
C MET A 140 -3.29 -5.60 3.04
N TRP A 141 -2.80 -6.13 4.16
CA TRP A 141 -2.38 -7.52 4.28
C TRP A 141 -3.07 -8.20 5.44
N LEU A 142 -3.61 -9.39 5.20
CA LEU A 142 -4.04 -10.34 6.22
C LEU A 142 -2.90 -11.34 6.49
N VAL A 143 -2.56 -11.51 7.76
CA VAL A 143 -1.69 -12.59 8.23
C VAL A 143 -2.58 -13.72 8.73
N CYS A 144 -2.41 -14.92 8.19
CA CYS A 144 -3.20 -16.09 8.55
C CYS A 144 -2.35 -17.19 9.19
N GLU A 145 -3.03 -18.17 9.77
CA GLU A 145 -2.42 -19.44 10.19
C GLU A 145 -1.67 -20.12 9.05
N ASP A 146 -0.57 -20.78 9.40
CA ASP A 146 0.25 -21.55 8.48
C ASP A 146 -0.59 -22.73 7.91
N GLY A 147 -0.59 -22.91 6.59
CA GLY A 147 -1.42 -23.89 5.87
C GLY A 147 -2.88 -23.49 5.65
N LYS A 148 -3.28 -22.24 5.97
CA LYS A 148 -4.69 -21.79 5.93
C LYS A 148 -5.00 -20.68 4.92
N VAL A 149 -4.11 -20.40 3.98
CA VAL A 149 -4.30 -19.36 2.95
C VAL A 149 -5.63 -19.52 2.19
N GLU A 150 -5.98 -20.73 1.77
CA GLU A 150 -7.20 -20.97 0.98
C GLU A 150 -8.49 -20.76 1.80
N GLN A 151 -8.45 -21.02 3.11
CA GLN A 151 -9.56 -20.71 4.01
C GLN A 151 -9.66 -19.19 4.23
N ALA A 152 -8.52 -18.54 4.48
CA ALA A 152 -8.43 -17.09 4.65
C ALA A 152 -8.95 -16.35 3.41
N GLN A 153 -8.63 -16.80 2.19
CA GLN A 153 -9.08 -16.16 0.95
C GLN A 153 -10.60 -16.22 0.79
N ALA A 154 -11.23 -17.33 1.17
CA ALA A 154 -12.66 -17.56 1.00
C ALA A 154 -13.44 -16.66 1.97
N GLU A 155 -13.03 -16.65 3.24
CA GLU A 155 -13.66 -15.83 4.27
C GLU A 155 -13.43 -14.34 4.02
N LEU A 156 -12.18 -13.92 3.75
CA LEU A 156 -11.87 -12.52 3.48
C LEU A 156 -12.57 -12.01 2.22
N GLY A 157 -12.61 -12.82 1.15
CA GLY A 157 -13.29 -12.46 -0.09
C GLY A 157 -14.78 -12.18 0.09
N GLU A 158 -15.49 -13.05 0.81
CA GLU A 158 -16.91 -12.85 1.11
C GLU A 158 -17.15 -11.65 2.03
N LEU A 159 -16.30 -11.44 3.04
CA LEU A 159 -16.42 -10.28 3.92
C LEU A 159 -16.18 -8.97 3.18
N LEU A 160 -15.12 -8.87 2.37
CA LEU A 160 -14.84 -7.68 1.56
C LEU A 160 -16.01 -7.33 0.64
N LYS A 161 -16.61 -8.35 0.01
CA LYS A 161 -17.81 -8.20 -0.81
C LYS A 161 -19.03 -7.73 0.01
N GLN A 162 -19.26 -8.33 1.18
CA GLN A 162 -20.35 -7.97 2.09
C GLN A 162 -20.26 -6.50 2.53
N TYR A 163 -19.07 -6.03 2.88
CA TYR A 163 -18.84 -4.65 3.31
C TYR A 163 -18.64 -3.67 2.15
N ASN A 164 -18.68 -4.15 0.90
CA ASN A 164 -18.47 -3.35 -0.30
C ASN A 164 -17.10 -2.63 -0.32
N MET A 165 -16.07 -3.26 0.26
CA MET A 165 -14.68 -2.83 0.17
C MET A 165 -14.02 -3.62 -0.98
N ARG A 166 -13.70 -2.93 -2.07
CA ARG A 166 -13.36 -3.58 -3.35
C ARG A 166 -11.92 -3.29 -3.74
N THR A 167 -11.32 -4.24 -4.46
CA THR A 167 -10.06 -3.96 -5.16
C THR A 167 -10.33 -3.20 -6.45
N SER A 168 -9.34 -2.42 -6.87
CA SER A 168 -9.44 -1.63 -8.09
C SER A 168 -9.49 -2.49 -9.36
N ASP A 169 -8.95 -3.70 -9.30
CA ASP A 169 -8.96 -4.68 -10.39
C ASP A 169 -10.32 -5.38 -10.55
N VAL A 170 -11.13 -5.52 -9.49
CA VAL A 170 -12.48 -6.14 -9.51
C VAL A 170 -13.54 -5.23 -10.14
N ALA A 171 -13.44 -3.92 -9.96
CA ALA A 171 -14.43 -2.99 -10.50
C ALA A 171 -13.79 -1.69 -11.02
N PRO A 172 -13.05 -1.73 -12.13
CA PRO A 172 -12.29 -0.58 -12.64
C PRO A 172 -13.11 0.70 -12.82
N LEU A 173 -14.26 0.57 -13.49
CA LEU A 173 -15.12 1.73 -13.79
C LEU A 173 -15.79 2.29 -12.53
N GLN A 174 -16.07 1.43 -11.55
CA GLN A 174 -16.63 1.87 -10.28
C GLN A 174 -15.57 2.56 -9.43
N SER A 175 -14.35 2.01 -9.41
CA SER A 175 -13.19 2.61 -8.70
C SER A 175 -12.90 4.02 -9.18
N LEU A 176 -12.97 4.26 -10.50
CA LEU A 176 -12.85 5.60 -11.07
C LEU A 176 -13.92 6.57 -10.52
N LYS A 177 -15.19 6.12 -10.47
CA LYS A 177 -16.30 6.94 -9.97
C LYS A 177 -16.18 7.19 -8.46
N ASP A 178 -15.81 6.17 -7.70
CA ASP A 178 -15.68 6.26 -6.25
C ASP A 178 -14.57 7.23 -5.86
N VAL A 179 -13.42 7.19 -6.54
CA VAL A 179 -12.32 8.14 -6.28
C VAL A 179 -12.70 9.58 -6.63
N VAL A 180 -13.45 9.81 -7.72
CA VAL A 180 -13.99 11.15 -8.02
C VAL A 180 -14.86 11.63 -6.86
N LYS A 181 -15.78 10.78 -6.38
CA LYS A 181 -16.66 11.10 -5.26
C LYS A 181 -15.88 11.39 -3.97
N ILE A 182 -14.90 10.55 -3.64
CA ILE A 182 -14.04 10.70 -2.46
C ILE A 182 -13.28 12.03 -2.53
N ALA A 183 -12.62 12.31 -3.66
CA ALA A 183 -11.82 13.52 -3.82
C ALA A 183 -12.68 14.78 -3.74
N THR A 184 -13.88 14.77 -4.33
CA THR A 184 -14.84 15.89 -4.23
C THR A 184 -15.34 16.08 -2.80
N SER A 185 -15.83 15.02 -2.14
CA SER A 185 -16.30 15.12 -0.75
C SER A 185 -15.22 15.65 0.19
N LEU A 186 -14.00 15.13 0.12
CA LEU A 186 -12.89 15.60 0.96
C LEU A 186 -12.57 17.07 0.69
N LYS A 187 -12.53 17.49 -0.57
CA LYS A 187 -12.29 18.88 -0.96
C LYS A 187 -13.37 19.83 -0.41
N ASP A 188 -14.61 19.37 -0.40
CA ASP A 188 -15.76 20.13 0.08
C ASP A 188 -15.92 20.07 1.61
N GLY A 189 -15.02 19.38 2.32
CA GLY A 189 -15.04 19.25 3.78
C GLY A 189 -16.04 18.21 4.30
N GLU A 190 -16.52 17.32 3.42
CA GLU A 190 -17.47 16.25 3.73
C GLU A 190 -16.78 14.89 3.88
N PHE A 191 -17.20 14.10 4.87
CA PHE A 191 -16.66 12.76 5.08
C PHE A 191 -17.19 11.79 4.01
N PRO A 192 -16.33 11.17 3.17
CA PRO A 192 -16.78 10.22 2.17
C PRO A 192 -17.39 8.95 2.79
N ARG A 193 -18.48 8.45 2.20
CA ARG A 193 -19.19 7.22 2.65
C ARG A 193 -18.93 6.01 1.75
N VAL A 194 -17.84 6.04 0.99
CA VAL A 194 -17.39 4.95 0.13
C VAL A 194 -15.93 4.69 0.46
N PHE A 195 -15.51 3.42 0.41
CA PHE A 195 -14.14 3.04 0.67
C PHE A 195 -13.22 3.44 -0.48
N LEU A 196 -11.96 3.70 -0.16
CA LEU A 196 -10.90 3.66 -1.16
C LEU A 196 -10.81 2.24 -1.74
N PRO A 197 -10.39 2.11 -3.01
CA PRO A 197 -9.93 0.82 -3.51
C PRO A 197 -8.80 0.28 -2.63
N ILE A 198 -8.73 -1.04 -2.47
CA ILE A 198 -7.65 -1.70 -1.73
C ILE A 198 -6.84 -2.63 -2.65
N ASP A 199 -5.54 -2.76 -2.42
CA ASP A 199 -4.76 -3.93 -2.86
C ASP A 199 -4.68 -4.88 -1.66
N ALA A 200 -5.32 -6.05 -1.77
CA ALA A 200 -5.52 -6.95 -0.65
C ALA A 200 -4.67 -8.20 -0.81
N HIS A 201 -3.91 -8.53 0.24
CA HIS A 201 -2.95 -9.61 0.23
C HIS A 201 -3.15 -10.56 1.42
N ILE A 202 -2.78 -11.83 1.24
CA ILE A 202 -2.75 -12.84 2.30
C ILE A 202 -1.36 -13.45 2.37
N MET A 203 -0.87 -13.60 3.61
CA MET A 203 0.40 -14.25 3.92
C MET A 203 0.27 -15.15 5.15
N GLU A 204 1.04 -16.23 5.17
CA GLU A 204 1.17 -17.09 6.35
C GLU A 204 2.05 -16.44 7.41
N ARG A 205 1.70 -16.65 8.67
CA ARG A 205 2.40 -16.09 9.82
C ARG A 205 3.89 -16.48 9.82
N SER A 206 4.24 -17.74 9.60
CA SER A 206 5.62 -18.20 9.60
C SER A 206 6.45 -17.51 8.51
N THR A 207 5.90 -17.39 7.30
CA THR A 207 6.57 -16.71 6.18
C THR A 207 6.85 -15.24 6.50
N LEU A 208 5.88 -14.52 7.07
CA LEU A 208 6.09 -13.12 7.44
C LEU A 208 7.13 -12.97 8.55
N MET A 209 7.04 -13.80 9.59
CA MET A 209 7.98 -13.70 10.72
C MET A 209 9.40 -14.07 10.32
N GLU A 210 9.57 -15.07 9.46
CA GLU A 210 10.87 -15.41 8.88
C GLU A 210 11.45 -14.22 8.08
N LEU A 211 10.65 -13.57 7.24
CA LEU A 211 11.09 -12.36 6.52
C LEU A 211 11.53 -11.26 7.49
N VAL A 212 10.72 -10.98 8.52
CA VAL A 212 11.03 -9.98 9.55
C VAL A 212 12.34 -10.30 10.27
N GLU A 213 12.59 -11.57 10.63
CA GLU A 213 13.82 -12.00 11.31
C GLU A 213 15.05 -11.95 10.40
N GLN A 214 14.87 -12.11 9.09
CA GLN A 214 15.97 -12.07 8.11
C GLN A 214 16.44 -10.66 7.78
N VAL A 215 15.62 -9.62 7.96
CA VAL A 215 15.97 -8.23 7.59
C VAL A 215 17.34 -7.78 8.13
N PRO A 216 17.67 -7.89 9.44
CA PRO A 216 18.95 -7.41 9.95
C PRO A 216 20.14 -8.10 9.26
N ASN A 217 20.04 -9.42 9.06
CA ASN A 217 21.10 -10.21 8.44
C ASN A 217 21.26 -9.85 6.95
N GLU A 218 20.15 -9.62 6.25
CA GLU A 218 20.17 -9.20 4.85
C GLU A 218 20.82 -7.82 4.69
N LEU A 219 20.52 -6.85 5.57
CA LEU A 219 21.15 -5.54 5.52
C LEU A 219 22.66 -5.61 5.79
N GLN A 220 23.10 -6.42 6.77
CA GLN A 220 24.52 -6.66 7.02
C GLN A 220 25.22 -7.28 5.81
N LEU A 221 24.61 -8.30 5.20
CA LEU A 221 25.17 -8.99 4.04
C LEU A 221 25.23 -8.06 2.83
N ALA A 222 24.17 -7.30 2.57
CA ALA A 222 24.10 -6.30 1.51
C ALA A 222 25.20 -5.23 1.67
N LYS A 223 25.46 -4.79 2.90
CA LYS A 223 26.56 -3.87 3.24
C LYS A 223 27.93 -4.48 2.95
N ALA A 224 28.16 -5.71 3.39
CA ALA A 224 29.44 -6.40 3.23
C ALA A 224 29.76 -6.75 1.77
N GLU A 225 28.72 -7.05 0.98
CA GLU A 225 28.84 -7.42 -0.43
C GLU A 225 28.63 -6.24 -1.40
N GLU A 226 28.42 -5.03 -0.88
CA GLU A 226 28.14 -3.80 -1.65
C GLU A 226 27.01 -4.01 -2.69
N ARG A 227 25.93 -4.68 -2.28
CA ARG A 227 24.79 -5.01 -3.16
C ARG A 227 23.49 -4.42 -2.64
N LYS A 228 22.52 -4.29 -3.56
CA LYS A 228 21.14 -3.96 -3.21
C LYS A 228 20.58 -5.03 -2.25
N PRO A 229 20.01 -4.64 -1.09
CA PRO A 229 19.34 -5.59 -0.22
C PRO A 229 18.05 -6.09 -0.86
N TYR A 230 17.78 -7.38 -0.76
CA TYR A 230 16.65 -8.04 -1.41
C TYR A 230 16.12 -9.22 -0.58
N LEU A 231 14.90 -9.08 -0.04
CA LEU A 231 14.12 -10.19 0.51
C LEU A 231 12.86 -10.39 -0.32
N PRO A 232 12.73 -11.51 -1.06
CA PRO A 232 11.59 -11.74 -1.92
C PRO A 232 10.32 -12.05 -1.11
N ILE A 233 9.24 -11.35 -1.41
CA ILE A 233 7.90 -11.64 -0.88
C ILE A 233 6.92 -11.96 -2.02
N ARG A 234 6.12 -13.01 -1.84
CA ARG A 234 5.11 -13.48 -2.81
C ARG A 234 3.75 -13.72 -2.13
N PRO A 235 2.94 -12.67 -1.94
CA PRO A 235 1.59 -12.84 -1.40
C PRO A 235 0.67 -13.61 -2.34
N LYS A 236 -0.41 -14.13 -1.75
CA LYS A 236 -1.67 -14.36 -2.47
C LYS A 236 -2.42 -13.02 -2.53
N SER A 237 -2.61 -12.47 -3.71
CA SER A 237 -3.20 -11.14 -3.94
C SER A 237 -4.58 -11.25 -4.56
N LEU A 238 -5.52 -10.41 -4.10
CA LEU A 238 -6.84 -10.30 -4.70
C LEU A 238 -6.78 -9.36 -5.91
N ARG A 239 -6.66 -9.95 -7.10
CA ARG A 239 -6.81 -9.22 -8.37
C ARG A 239 -8.26 -9.31 -8.81
N LYS A 240 -8.56 -9.82 -10.01
CA LYS A 240 -9.93 -10.28 -10.32
C LYS A 240 -10.31 -11.53 -9.51
N GLU A 241 -9.36 -12.45 -9.37
CA GLU A 241 -9.44 -13.63 -8.51
C GLU A 241 -8.22 -13.63 -7.58
N TRP A 242 -8.28 -14.46 -6.53
CA TRP A 242 -7.13 -14.68 -5.66
C TRP A 242 -6.05 -15.45 -6.40
N GLN A 243 -4.86 -14.86 -6.55
CA GLN A 243 -3.74 -15.47 -7.25
C GLN A 243 -2.41 -15.09 -6.61
N TYR A 244 -1.40 -15.94 -6.76
CA TYR A 244 -0.03 -15.54 -6.43
C TYR A 244 0.50 -14.60 -7.52
N ASP A 245 1.22 -13.56 -7.13
CA ASP A 245 1.88 -12.70 -8.11
C ASP A 245 3.09 -13.43 -8.74
N ASP A 246 3.29 -13.23 -10.05
CA ASP A 246 4.34 -13.89 -10.84
C ASP A 246 5.75 -13.43 -10.46
N GLU A 247 5.88 -12.18 -10.01
CA GLU A 247 7.13 -11.54 -9.63
C GLU A 247 7.15 -11.29 -8.12
N ALA A 248 8.28 -11.62 -7.48
CA ALA A 248 8.49 -11.30 -6.07
C ALA A 248 8.82 -9.81 -5.89
N TYR A 249 8.18 -9.18 -4.91
CA TYR A 249 8.51 -7.83 -4.49
C TYR A 249 9.68 -7.84 -3.50
N ASN A 250 10.34 -6.70 -3.33
CA ASN A 250 11.42 -6.56 -2.35
C ASN A 250 10.87 -6.09 -1.01
N PHE A 251 10.74 -6.99 -0.04
CA PHE A 251 10.20 -6.72 1.29
C PHE A 251 11.02 -5.68 2.08
N ILE A 252 12.31 -5.51 1.77
CA ILE A 252 13.17 -4.52 2.45
C ILE A 252 12.59 -3.10 2.33
N TYR A 253 12.04 -2.75 1.16
CA TYR A 253 11.45 -1.44 0.96
C TYR A 253 10.24 -1.21 1.89
N ASP A 254 9.32 -2.17 1.94
CA ASP A 254 8.14 -2.07 2.77
C ASP A 254 8.50 -2.10 4.25
N TYR A 255 9.40 -2.99 4.66
CA TYR A 255 9.86 -3.10 6.05
C TYR A 255 10.41 -1.77 6.58
N LEU A 256 11.30 -1.13 5.83
CA LEU A 256 11.94 0.13 6.22
C LEU A 256 10.98 1.31 6.09
N GLY A 257 10.23 1.38 4.99
CA GLY A 257 9.49 2.58 4.60
C GLY A 257 8.06 2.63 5.14
N ALA A 258 7.35 1.51 5.20
CA ALA A 258 5.88 1.52 5.27
C ALA A 258 5.24 0.44 6.17
N PHE A 259 6.00 -0.51 6.71
CA PHE A 259 5.43 -1.65 7.43
C PHE A 259 4.79 -1.22 8.76
N THR A 260 3.46 -1.20 8.79
CA THR A 260 2.67 -0.85 9.99
C THR A 260 1.79 -2.03 10.38
N ALA A 261 2.13 -2.69 11.48
CA ALA A 261 1.43 -3.86 12.00
C ALA A 261 0.18 -3.48 12.81
N PHE A 262 -0.87 -4.29 12.69
CA PHE A 262 -2.14 -4.18 13.40
C PHE A 262 -2.54 -5.54 13.97
N ASN A 263 -3.00 -5.56 15.22
CA ASN A 263 -3.55 -6.76 15.87
C ASN A 263 -2.63 -8.00 15.82
N PHE A 264 -1.31 -7.79 15.76
CA PHE A 264 -0.35 -8.89 15.87
C PHE A 264 -0.41 -9.47 17.29
N THR A 265 -0.24 -10.79 17.38
CA THR A 265 -0.02 -11.46 18.66
C THR A 265 1.25 -10.95 19.35
N GLU A 266 1.33 -11.10 20.67
CA GLU A 266 2.49 -10.69 21.48
C GLU A 266 3.82 -11.20 20.88
N GLY A 267 3.92 -12.50 20.60
CA GLY A 267 5.13 -13.07 20.01
C GLY A 267 5.49 -12.52 18.61
N MET A 268 4.50 -12.10 17.81
CA MET A 268 4.77 -11.44 16.52
C MET A 268 5.27 -10.00 16.72
N GLN A 269 4.72 -9.29 17.69
CA GLN A 269 5.20 -7.95 18.06
C GLN A 269 6.63 -8.01 18.60
N ASP A 270 6.94 -8.99 19.45
CA ASP A 270 8.29 -9.19 19.99
C ASP A 270 9.31 -9.49 18.90
N THR A 271 8.96 -10.35 17.93
CA THR A 271 9.84 -10.62 16.79
C THR A 271 10.07 -9.36 15.94
N LEU A 272 9.02 -8.57 15.67
CA LEU A 272 9.15 -7.30 14.94
C LEU A 272 10.03 -6.30 15.70
N GLN A 273 9.81 -6.13 17.00
CA GLN A 273 10.58 -5.20 17.83
C GLN A 273 12.05 -5.63 17.94
N ARG A 274 12.34 -6.91 18.15
CA ARG A 274 13.72 -7.43 18.17
C ARG A 274 14.42 -7.21 16.83
N SER A 275 13.73 -7.44 15.72
CA SER A 275 14.29 -7.18 14.39
C SER A 275 14.60 -5.69 14.20
N ARG A 276 13.64 -4.80 14.50
CA ARG A 276 13.84 -3.34 14.42
C ARG A 276 14.96 -2.85 15.32
N ALA A 277 15.05 -3.37 16.54
CA ALA A 277 16.10 -3.04 17.49
C ALA A 277 17.49 -3.38 16.94
N ARG A 278 17.64 -4.57 16.36
CA ARG A 278 18.88 -4.96 15.68
C ARG A 278 19.20 -4.03 14.51
N VAL A 279 18.24 -3.78 13.62
CA VAL A 279 18.40 -2.90 12.46
C VAL A 279 18.93 -1.53 12.86
N VAL A 280 18.37 -0.88 13.88
CA VAL A 280 18.82 0.46 14.32
C VAL A 280 20.09 0.45 15.15
N SER A 281 20.44 -0.68 15.79
CA SER A 281 21.69 -0.80 16.54
C SER A 281 22.91 -1.08 15.64
N GLU A 282 22.67 -1.67 14.47
CA GLU A 282 23.72 -2.14 13.55
C GLU A 282 23.94 -1.18 12.37
N ASN A 283 23.08 -0.16 12.19
CA ASN A 283 23.12 0.78 11.06
C ASN A 283 22.79 2.21 11.49
N THR A 284 23.33 3.21 10.78
CA THR A 284 22.91 4.60 10.97
C THR A 284 21.60 4.90 10.23
N PRO A 285 20.84 5.95 10.61
CA PRO A 285 19.65 6.36 9.87
C PRO A 285 19.92 6.62 8.38
N GLU A 286 21.06 7.19 8.04
CA GLU A 286 21.49 7.49 6.67
C GLU A 286 21.74 6.20 5.87
N GLU A 287 22.42 5.21 6.48
CA GLU A 287 22.61 3.88 5.85
C GLU A 287 21.26 3.19 5.59
N LEU A 288 20.32 3.29 6.53
CA LEU A 288 18.98 2.74 6.37
C LEU A 288 18.17 3.45 5.28
N PHE A 289 18.35 4.76 5.11
CA PHE A 289 17.74 5.50 4.02
C PHE A 289 18.34 5.11 2.67
N GLU A 290 19.65 4.88 2.61
CA GLU A 290 20.30 4.35 1.42
C GLU A 290 19.75 2.97 1.05
N PHE A 291 19.61 2.05 2.01
CA PHE A 291 18.99 0.75 1.74
C PHE A 291 17.54 0.86 1.26
N LEU A 292 16.75 1.75 1.85
CA LEU A 292 15.38 2.02 1.40
C LEU A 292 15.37 2.47 -0.07
N THR A 293 16.20 3.45 -0.42
CA THR A 293 16.26 4.01 -1.78
C THR A 293 16.80 3.01 -2.81
N GLN A 294 17.79 2.19 -2.46
CA GLN A 294 18.26 1.08 -3.29
C GLN A 294 17.17 0.02 -3.47
N ALA A 295 16.43 -0.31 -2.41
CA ALA A 295 15.34 -1.29 -2.45
C ALA A 295 14.15 -0.84 -3.30
N ALA A 296 13.90 0.47 -3.36
CA ALA A 296 12.76 1.09 -4.02
C ALA A 296 12.66 0.80 -5.54
N THR A 297 11.44 0.84 -6.05
CA THR A 297 11.20 0.95 -7.50
C THR A 297 11.55 2.35 -7.97
N PRO A 298 11.79 2.59 -9.29
CA PRO A 298 12.07 3.93 -9.80
C PRO A 298 10.98 4.97 -9.46
N ALA A 299 9.72 4.55 -9.35
CA ALA A 299 8.63 5.43 -8.96
C ALA A 299 8.69 5.81 -7.47
N ASN A 300 8.91 4.82 -6.62
CA ASN A 300 9.04 5.04 -5.17
C ASN A 300 10.29 5.87 -4.85
N PHE A 301 11.42 5.58 -5.50
CA PHE A 301 12.65 6.36 -5.37
C PHE A 301 12.41 7.85 -5.61
N ARG A 302 11.70 8.22 -6.69
CA ARG A 302 11.40 9.63 -7.00
C ARG A 302 10.50 10.30 -5.96
N ARG A 303 9.61 9.56 -5.30
CA ARG A 303 8.81 10.11 -4.19
C ARG A 303 9.72 10.48 -3.01
N PHE A 304 10.63 9.58 -2.64
CA PHE A 304 11.59 9.81 -1.55
C PHE A 304 12.70 10.83 -1.88
N GLN A 305 12.67 11.48 -3.05
CA GLN A 305 13.48 12.68 -3.31
C GLN A 305 12.90 13.94 -2.65
N GLU A 306 11.71 13.85 -2.07
CA GLU A 306 11.10 14.93 -1.31
C GLU A 306 11.61 14.93 0.13
N ASN A 307 12.19 16.05 0.57
CA ASN A 307 12.77 16.20 1.90
C ASN A 307 11.77 15.84 3.02
N GLU A 308 10.48 16.14 2.85
CA GLU A 308 9.44 15.81 3.84
C GLU A 308 9.32 14.29 4.07
N LEU A 309 9.45 13.47 3.01
CA LEU A 309 9.39 12.01 3.14
C LEU A 309 10.66 11.44 3.78
N GLU A 310 11.82 12.03 3.49
CA GLU A 310 13.07 11.69 4.15
C GLU A 310 13.01 12.01 5.66
N GLU A 311 12.49 13.17 6.05
CA GLU A 311 12.30 13.52 7.46
C GLU A 311 11.33 12.58 8.18
N ILE A 312 10.22 12.19 7.53
CA ILE A 312 9.27 11.21 8.08
C ILE A 312 9.95 9.86 8.28
N PHE A 313 10.77 9.44 7.32
CA PHE A 313 11.56 8.21 7.43
C PHE A 313 12.49 8.26 8.64
N TYR A 314 13.29 9.33 8.82
CA TYR A 314 14.18 9.43 9.98
C TYR A 314 13.43 9.45 11.32
N LYS A 315 12.28 10.13 11.39
CA LYS A 315 11.42 10.09 12.59
C LYS A 315 10.94 8.68 12.90
N ARG A 316 10.58 7.90 11.87
CA ARG A 316 10.20 6.49 12.03
C ARG A 316 11.33 5.65 12.60
N ILE A 317 12.53 5.74 12.02
CA ILE A 317 13.70 4.99 12.47
C ILE A 317 14.07 5.37 13.91
N ALA A 318 14.05 6.66 14.25
CA ALA A 318 14.28 7.13 15.61
C ALA A 318 13.25 6.55 16.62
N GLY A 319 11.98 6.42 16.18
CA GLY A 319 10.92 5.81 16.98
C GLY A 319 11.18 4.34 17.33
N TRP A 320 11.92 3.60 16.49
CA TRP A 320 12.31 2.21 16.80
C TRP A 320 13.36 2.15 17.90
N GLY A 321 14.26 3.13 17.98
CA GLY A 321 15.26 3.24 19.04
C GLY A 321 14.65 3.62 20.40
N GLY A 322 13.63 4.49 20.41
CA GLY A 322 12.97 4.94 21.65
C GLY A 322 12.26 3.83 22.44
N GLN A 323 11.77 2.80 21.75
CA GLN A 323 11.13 1.62 22.37
C GLN A 323 12.15 0.76 23.14
N ILE A 324 13.42 0.76 22.72
CA ILE A 324 14.51 0.03 23.38
C ILE A 324 14.85 0.64 24.74
N THR A 325 14.78 1.97 24.86
CA THR A 325 15.11 2.69 26.10
C THR A 325 14.03 2.50 27.18
N GLN A 326 12.75 2.41 26.79
CA GLN A 326 11.66 2.10 27.71
C GLN A 326 11.73 0.66 28.25
N GLN A 327 12.00 -0.33 27.40
CA GLN A 327 12.18 -1.72 27.84
C GLN A 327 13.41 -1.91 28.74
N ARG A 328 14.48 -1.14 28.55
CA ARG A 328 15.64 -1.14 29.46
C ARG A 328 15.37 -0.45 30.79
N GLY A 329 14.59 0.63 30.80
CA GLY A 329 14.20 1.32 32.04
C GLY A 329 13.28 0.49 32.94
N GLU A 330 12.38 -0.31 32.37
CA GLU A 330 11.52 -1.23 33.15
C GLU A 330 12.30 -2.42 33.74
N LEU A 331 13.39 -2.85 33.09
CA LEU A 331 14.28 -3.90 33.62
C LEU A 331 15.24 -3.39 34.72
N GLU A 332 15.47 -2.08 34.82
CA GLU A 332 16.32 -1.48 35.86
C GLU A 332 15.54 -1.06 37.13
N ASP A 333 14.20 -1.01 37.09
CA ASP A 333 13.35 -0.61 38.23
C ASP A 333 12.88 -1.80 39.10
N ASP A 334 13.13 -3.04 38.67
CA ASP A 334 12.82 -4.28 39.41
C ASP A 334 13.96 -4.72 40.34
N GLY A 335 14.45 -3.82 41.20
CA GLY A 335 15.12 -4.26 42.43
C GLY A 335 16.16 -3.35 43.06
N VAL A 336 15.72 -2.55 44.04
CA VAL A 336 16.40 -2.47 45.34
C VAL A 336 15.33 -2.33 46.44
N PRO A 337 15.07 -3.37 47.26
CA PRO A 337 14.38 -3.18 48.52
C PRO A 337 15.33 -2.44 49.48
N GLU A 338 14.93 -1.26 49.93
CA GLU A 338 15.60 -0.59 51.05
C GLU A 338 15.46 -1.46 52.31
N LEU A 339 16.61 -1.73 52.96
CA LEU A 339 16.75 -2.48 54.22
C LEU A 339 16.29 -1.66 55.43
#